data_AF-A0A091BZR5-F1
#
_entry.id   AF-A0A091BZR5-F1
#
_cell.length_a   1.000
_cell.length_b   1.000
_cell.length_c   1.000
_cell.angle_alpha   90.00
_cell.angle_beta   90.00
_cell.angle_gamma   90.00
#
_symmetry.space_group_name_H-M   'P 1'
#
loop_
_entity.id
_entity.type
_entity.pdbx_description
1 polymer ?
#
loop_
_entity_poly.entity_id
_entity_poly.type
_entity_poly.pdbx_seq_one_letter_code
_entity_poly.pdbx_strand_id
1 'polypeptide(L)' 'MEKEAISTIKNHLSEVDSLTDPYVTQLRSDERKGVQQLLNQLEKRLAKEQEF' A
#
# COMPACT_ATOMS: atom_id res chain seq x y z
N MET A 1 -15.88 2.48 8.79
CA MET A 1 -14.45 2.26 9.11
C MET A 1 -13.82 3.62 9.33
N GLU A 2 -13.21 3.83 10.49
CA GLU A 2 -12.40 5.02 10.72
C GLU A 2 -11.26 5.02 9.70
N LYS A 3 -11.20 6.08 8.88
CA LYS A 3 -10.18 6.18 7.86
C LYS A 3 -8.85 6.48 8.57
N GLU A 4 -7.99 5.48 8.70
CA GLU A 4 -6.64 5.67 9.24
C GLU A 4 -5.94 6.84 8.53
N ALA A 5 -5.09 7.55 9.28
CA ALA A 5 -4.29 8.63 8.72
C ALA A 5 -3.33 8.07 7.66
N ILE A 6 -3.09 8.83 6.59
CA ILE A 6 -2.18 8.44 5.50
C ILE A 6 -0.79 8.11 6.05
N SER A 7 -0.34 8.80 7.10
CA SER A 7 0.95 8.53 7.76
C SER A 7 0.99 7.14 8.41
N THR A 8 -0.10 6.68 9.02
CA THR A 8 -0.21 5.33 9.61
C THR A 8 -0.19 4.28 8.51
N ILE A 9 -0.99 4.50 7.46
CA ILE A 9 -1.05 3.63 6.28
C ILE A 9 0.33 3.49 5.64
N LYS A 10 1.08 4.60 5.51
CA LYS A 10 2.44 4.60 4.96
C LYS A 10 3.40 3.74 5.79
N ASN A 11 3.36 3.85 7.12
CA ASN A 11 4.21 3.04 7.99
C ASN A 11 3.88 1.56 7.81
N HIS A 12 2.60 1.21 7.83
CA HIS A 12 2.14 -0.16 7.65
C HIS A 12 2.55 -0.72 6.27
N LEU A 13 2.33 0.04 5.19
CA LEU A 13 2.74 -0.34 3.83
C LEU A 13 4.26 -0.46 3.66
N SER A 14 5.06 0.16 4.53
CA SER A 14 6.51 0.02 4.48
C SER A 14 6.97 -1.35 4.99
N GLU A 15 6.23 -1.93 5.95
CA GLU A 15 6.43 -3.27 6.52
C GLU A 15 5.78 -4.38 5.68
N VAL A 16 4.87 -4.03 4.78
CA VAL A 16 4.23 -4.99 3.88
C VAL A 16 5.13 -5.28 2.69
N ASP A 17 5.51 -6.55 2.53
CA ASP A 17 6.29 -7.03 1.39
C ASP A 17 5.45 -7.78 0.34
N SER A 18 4.12 -7.67 0.40
CA SER A 18 3.26 -8.31 -0.60
C SER A 18 2.05 -7.47 -1.00
N LEU A 19 1.78 -7.42 -2.30
CA LEU A 19 0.57 -6.81 -2.85
C LEU A 19 -0.70 -7.63 -2.59
N THR A 20 -0.54 -8.91 -2.22
CA THR A 20 -1.65 -9.79 -1.87
C THR A 20 -2.03 -9.69 -0.40
N ASP A 21 -1.35 -8.82 0.36
CA ASP A 21 -1.67 -8.60 1.75
C ASP A 21 -3.14 -8.10 1.90
N PRO A 22 -3.90 -8.63 2.87
CA PRO A 22 -5.28 -8.21 3.09
C PRO A 22 -5.41 -6.69 3.34
N TYR A 23 -4.41 -6.06 3.96
CA TYR A 23 -4.38 -4.62 4.19
C TYR A 23 -4.26 -3.85 2.86
N VAL A 24 -3.34 -4.26 1.99
CA VAL A 24 -3.18 -3.66 0.65
C VAL A 24 -4.47 -3.81 -0.16
N THR A 25 -5.09 -4.98 -0.09
CA THR A 25 -6.36 -5.27 -0.77
C THR A 25 -7.49 -4.36 -0.28
N GLN A 26 -7.58 -4.11 1.02
CA GLN A 26 -8.53 -3.15 1.60
C GLN A 26 -8.25 -1.72 1.15
N LEU A 27 -6.97 -1.31 1.11
CA LEU A 27 -6.57 0.02 0.68
C LEU A 27 -6.81 0.28 -0.81
N ARG A 28 -6.87 -0.75 -1.66
CA ARG A 28 -7.24 -0.59 -3.08
C ARG A 28 -8.63 -0.01 -3.24
N SER A 29 -9.53 -0.25 -2.29
CA SER A 29 -10.87 0.36 -2.25
C SER A 29 -10.86 1.80 -1.71
N ASP A 30 -9.72 2.31 -1.26
CA ASP A 30 -9.59 3.67 -0.75
C ASP A 30 -9.31 4.66 -1.90
N GLU A 31 -10.26 5.55 -2.18
CA GLU A 31 -10.17 6.53 -3.27
C GLU A 31 -9.26 7.72 -2.97
N ARG A 32 -8.68 7.81 -1.75
CA ARG A 32 -7.81 8.94 -1.39
C ARG A 32 -6.54 8.88 -2.21
N LYS A 33 -6.24 9.97 -2.92
CA LYS A 33 -5.01 10.12 -3.72
C LYS A 33 -3.74 9.76 -2.96
N GLY A 34 -3.65 10.10 -1.67
CA GLY A 34 -2.49 9.76 -0.83
C GLY A 34 -2.31 8.25 -0.65
N VAL A 35 -3.40 7.49 -0.45
CA VAL A 35 -3.34 6.03 -0.32
C VAL A 35 -2.99 5.38 -1.65
N GLN A 36 -3.63 5.84 -2.74
CA GLN A 36 -3.33 5.38 -4.10
C GLN A 36 -1.86 5.60 -4.49
N GLN A 37 -1.25 6.73 -4.09
CA GLN A 37 0.17 6.96 -4.30
C GLN A 37 1.05 5.97 -3.52
N LEU A 38 0.72 5.68 -2.27
CA LEU A 38 1.47 4.74 -1.45
C LEU A 38 1.39 3.31 -2.00
N LEU A 39 0.19 2.88 -2.42
CA LEU A 39 0.00 1.57 -3.08
C LEU A 39 0.85 1.46 -4.34
N ASN A 40 0.86 2.49 -5.18
CA ASN A 40 1.65 2.49 -6.40
C ASN A 40 3.17 2.47 -6.12
N GLN A 41 3.62 3.11 -5.04
CA GLN A 41 5.02 3.00 -4.59
C GLN A 41 5.37 1.57 -4.14
N LEU A 42 4.47 0.93 -3.37
CA LEU A 42 4.63 -0.46 -2.96
C LEU A 42 4.64 -1.39 -4.19
N GLU A 43 3.71 -1.22 -5.13
CA GLU A 43 3.67 -2.00 -6.38
C GLU A 43 4.97 -1.89 -7.16
N LYS A 44 5.53 -0.69 -7.30
CA LYS A 44 6.82 -0.49 -7.97
C LYS A 44 8.00 -1.11 -7.23
N ARG A 45 7.99 -1.10 -5.90
CA ARG A 45 9.04 -1.73 -5.09
C ARG A 45 9.02 -3.24 -5.31
N LEU A 46 7.84 -3.85 -5.13
CA LEU A 46 7.66 -5.30 -5.24
C LEU A 46 7.84 -5.82 -6.66
N ALA A 47 7.42 -5.05 -7.67
CA ALA A 47 7.69 -5.39 -9.07
C ALA A 47 9.20 -5.44 -9.36
N LYS A 48 9.96 -4.48 -8.83
CA LYS A 48 11.44 -4.49 -8.95
C LYS A 48 12.08 -5.66 -8.21
N GLU A 49 11.54 -6.05 -7.06
CA GLU A 49 12.05 -7.20 -6.29
C GLU A 49 11.70 -8.54 -6.94
N GLN A 50 10.57 -8.65 -7.64
CA GLN A 50 10.18 -9.87 -8.37
C GLN A 50 10.88 -10.02 -9.73
N GLU A 51 11.41 -8.94 -10.31
CA GLU A 51 12.16 -8.99 -11.57
C GLU A 51 13.62 -9.46 -11.44
N PHE A 52 14.09 -9.75 -10.21
CA PHE A 52 15.44 -10.24 -9.92
C PHE A 52 15.44 -11.67 -9.39
#